data_AF-A0A9K3KIP0-F1
#
_entry.id   AF-A0A9K3KIP0-F1
#
_cell.length_a   1.000
_cell.length_b   1.000
_cell.length_c   1.000
_cell.angle_alpha   90.00
_cell.angle_beta   90.00
_cell.angle_gamma   90.00
#
_symmetry.space_group_name_H-M   'P 1'
#
loop_
_entity.id
_entity.type
_entity.pdbx_description
1 polymer ?
#
loop_
_entity_poly.entity_id
_entity_poly.type
_entity_poly.pdbx_seq_one_letter_code
_entity_poly.pdbx_strand_id
1 'polypeptide(L)'
;MATAAIRMKDSLLSSSSSSPETDVTQMVTPSNIDNVLIQELNELSLNDREKTMEEIHGAHAQTVAQHEQPDKIRESLRQMRLELQNTPPINKQAFEIAIAKDPRYVNHDKFWIQFLRAEEYDPRKAANRMLSFLEFNREFFGEHVLTRPVCQRDLSPAAIRTMTEEGVFQILPFRDNSGRRIAVFLGVGEVGMSFPDIDKLRTSMYIYQCMSNDEQTQRLGFVLIVVMHTQSPWLIVQPNAEEMRNTFVTFFEKVPVRSSAIHVCFPDTPVCHALKSSLLFLMSKNERSRTRFHLGSPTECRYSLKSFGIPGECVPFSSGPSARDEMKPHQQWCQLQQSKEELLYKDTDDPSRSYFEMESFVVECPQNEDCLFGKGRAIMKHPGTLAMHNILKNRMDRWNNASFKEKNSLTWEVVNEILSGGGRFLQQDPCQGWFVPVEDEVARQKVSIAFRDMAKRIRKRSQRQQETKTAPEKIIHSVASKSSRPSQIPTLRDRERHLSHSCRAYSASYSEASDGGMCSFLFDRTTKASSNRKGQNGFENRG
;
A
#
# COMPACT_ATOMS: atom_id res chain seq x y z
N MET A 1 0.71 15.77 -25.39
CA MET A 1 -0.02 15.22 -26.56
C MET A 1 -1.44 15.79 -26.75
N ALA A 2 -1.83 16.87 -26.04
CA ALA A 2 -3.15 17.50 -26.20
C ALA A 2 -3.35 18.28 -27.52
N THR A 3 -2.29 18.79 -28.16
CA THR A 3 -2.40 19.59 -29.40
C THR A 3 -2.59 18.74 -30.66
N ALA A 4 -2.27 17.44 -30.60
CA ALA A 4 -2.48 16.51 -31.72
C ALA A 4 -3.94 16.03 -31.81
N ALA A 5 -4.63 15.90 -30.68
CA ALA A 5 -6.04 15.48 -30.61
C ALA A 5 -7.02 16.55 -31.14
N ILE A 6 -6.67 17.84 -31.03
CA ILE A 6 -7.53 18.94 -31.50
C ILE A 6 -7.48 19.06 -33.04
N ARG A 7 -6.33 18.80 -33.68
CA ARG A 7 -6.18 18.92 -35.15
C ARG A 7 -6.87 17.80 -35.95
N MET A 8 -7.10 16.63 -35.36
CA MET A 8 -7.83 15.55 -36.04
C MET A 8 -9.34 15.80 -36.12
N LYS A 9 -9.89 16.62 -35.21
CA LYS A 9 -11.33 16.93 -35.18
C LYS A 9 -11.78 17.81 -36.35
N ASP A 10 -10.91 18.71 -36.82
CA ASP A 10 -11.23 19.64 -37.91
C ASP A 10 -11.03 19.04 -39.30
N SER A 11 -10.19 18.01 -39.44
CA SER A 11 -9.98 17.33 -40.73
C SER A 11 -11.11 16.38 -41.09
N LEU A 12 -11.85 15.84 -40.11
CA LEU A 12 -12.92 14.85 -40.31
C LEU A 12 -14.27 15.45 -40.69
N LEU A 13 -14.41 16.79 -40.65
CA LEU A 13 -15.64 17.49 -41.00
C LEU A 13 -15.71 17.95 -42.48
N SER A 14 -14.69 17.68 -43.31
CA SER A 14 -14.61 18.25 -44.66
C SER A 14 -14.53 17.26 -45.84
N SER A 15 -14.57 15.94 -45.61
CA SER A 15 -14.46 14.96 -46.71
C SER A 15 -15.53 13.87 -46.64
N SER A 16 -16.73 14.20 -47.11
CA SER A 16 -17.73 13.22 -47.54
C SER A 16 -17.52 12.87 -49.01
N SER A 17 -16.93 11.70 -49.30
CA SER A 17 -17.26 10.97 -50.53
C SER A 17 -16.87 9.49 -50.41
N SER A 18 -17.73 8.68 -51.00
CA SER A 18 -17.91 7.22 -50.96
C SER A 18 -16.72 6.36 -51.37
N SER A 19 -16.43 5.28 -50.60
CA SER A 19 -16.24 3.87 -51.07
C SER A 19 -15.59 2.99 -49.97
N PRO A 20 -15.61 1.65 -50.15
CA PRO A 20 -16.44 0.70 -49.41
C PRO A 20 -15.90 0.31 -48.02
N GLU A 21 -16.84 0.08 -47.11
CA GLU A 21 -16.64 -0.46 -45.77
C GLU A 21 -15.91 -1.82 -45.81
N THR A 22 -14.62 -1.83 -45.50
CA THR A 22 -13.98 -3.02 -44.94
C THR A 22 -14.39 -3.14 -43.49
N ASP A 23 -15.19 -4.17 -43.22
CA ASP A 23 -15.77 -4.63 -41.97
C ASP A 23 -14.72 -4.74 -40.83
N VAL A 24 -14.54 -3.66 -40.07
CA VAL A 24 -13.67 -3.58 -38.86
C VAL A 24 -14.23 -4.43 -37.72
N THR A 25 -15.47 -4.91 -37.84
CA THR A 25 -16.19 -5.66 -36.80
C THR A 25 -15.78 -7.13 -36.68
N GLN A 26 -15.01 -7.68 -37.63
CA GLN A 26 -14.57 -9.09 -37.58
C GLN A 26 -13.29 -9.35 -36.79
N MET A 27 -12.54 -8.33 -36.36
CA MET A 27 -11.23 -8.57 -35.71
C MET A 27 -11.27 -8.86 -34.20
N VAL A 28 -12.38 -8.59 -33.50
CA VAL A 28 -12.41 -8.69 -32.02
C VAL A 28 -13.57 -9.55 -31.54
N THR A 29 -13.49 -10.86 -31.77
CA THR A 29 -14.33 -11.82 -31.05
C THR A 29 -13.60 -12.27 -29.77
N PRO A 30 -14.31 -12.58 -28.66
CA PRO A 30 -13.68 -13.10 -27.44
C PRO A 30 -12.75 -14.31 -27.70
N SER A 31 -13.14 -15.15 -28.67
CA SER A 31 -12.37 -16.31 -29.13
C SER A 31 -11.01 -15.95 -29.75
N ASN A 32 -10.92 -14.83 -30.48
CA ASN A 32 -9.64 -14.35 -31.03
C ASN A 32 -8.71 -13.84 -29.93
N ILE A 33 -9.25 -13.16 -28.92
CA ILE A 33 -8.46 -12.66 -27.79
C ILE A 33 -7.90 -13.83 -26.98
N ASP A 34 -8.71 -14.86 -26.69
CA ASP A 34 -8.26 -16.05 -25.95
C ASP A 34 -7.10 -16.76 -26.65
N ASN A 35 -7.13 -16.88 -27.97
CA ASN A 35 -6.04 -17.48 -28.74
C ASN A 35 -4.73 -16.68 -28.64
N VAL A 36 -4.79 -15.35 -28.71
CA VAL A 36 -3.63 -14.46 -28.53
C VAL A 36 -3.05 -14.60 -27.11
N LEU A 37 -3.92 -14.65 -26.09
CA LEU A 37 -3.50 -14.81 -24.70
C LEU A 37 -2.81 -16.16 -24.44
N ILE A 38 -3.35 -17.24 -25.02
CA ILE A 38 -2.77 -18.58 -24.91
C ILE A 38 -1.41 -18.64 -25.62
N GLN A 39 -1.30 -18.05 -26.82
CA GLN A 39 -0.04 -17.98 -27.54
C GLN A 39 1.02 -17.22 -26.74
N GLU A 40 0.70 -16.05 -26.19
CA GLU A 40 1.62 -15.26 -25.38
C GLU A 40 2.12 -15.99 -24.12
N LEU A 41 1.24 -16.75 -23.47
CA LEU A 41 1.61 -17.57 -22.31
C LEU A 41 2.50 -18.77 -22.69
N ASN A 42 2.37 -19.27 -23.93
CA ASN A 42 3.22 -20.34 -24.45
C ASN A 42 4.59 -19.84 -24.91
N GLU A 43 4.72 -18.55 -25.23
CA GLU A 43 6.00 -17.92 -25.57
C GLU A 43 6.90 -17.67 -24.34
N LEU A 44 6.36 -17.70 -23.13
CA LEU A 44 7.15 -17.59 -21.90
C LEU A 44 7.94 -18.88 -21.65
N SER A 45 9.22 -18.75 -21.30
CA SER A 45 10.02 -19.89 -20.87
C SER A 45 9.44 -20.52 -19.60
N LEU A 46 9.69 -21.81 -19.37
CA LEU A 46 9.23 -22.49 -18.14
C LEU A 46 9.71 -21.76 -16.88
N ASN A 47 10.96 -21.30 -16.89
CA ASN A 47 11.57 -20.56 -15.80
C ASN A 47 10.88 -19.19 -15.56
N ASP A 48 10.50 -18.48 -16.62
CA ASP A 48 9.81 -17.19 -16.47
C ASP A 48 8.38 -17.38 -15.97
N ARG A 49 7.71 -18.46 -16.39
CA ARG A 49 6.38 -18.83 -15.88
C ARG A 49 6.43 -19.20 -14.39
N GLU A 50 7.45 -19.96 -13.98
CA GLU A 50 7.66 -20.33 -12.58
C GLU A 50 7.93 -19.11 -11.70
N LYS A 51 8.88 -18.24 -12.10
CA LYS A 51 9.16 -16.98 -11.40
C LYS A 51 7.92 -16.10 -11.28
N THR A 52 7.14 -15.97 -12.35
CA THR A 52 5.89 -15.20 -12.33
C THR A 52 4.89 -15.81 -11.35
N MET A 53 4.77 -17.13 -11.31
CA MET A 53 3.88 -17.82 -10.37
C MET A 53 4.33 -17.68 -8.92
N GLU A 54 5.61 -17.84 -8.63
CA GLU A 54 6.18 -17.58 -7.31
C GLU A 54 5.90 -16.15 -6.86
N GLU A 55 6.07 -15.19 -7.76
CA GLU A 55 5.84 -13.79 -7.47
C GLU A 55 4.37 -13.48 -7.18
N ILE A 56 3.43 -14.05 -7.93
CA ILE A 56 1.99 -13.89 -7.66
C ILE A 56 1.64 -14.38 -6.26
N HIS A 57 2.21 -15.52 -5.83
CA HIS A 57 2.01 -16.07 -4.49
C HIS A 57 2.90 -15.41 -3.41
N GLY A 58 3.75 -14.45 -3.80
CA GLY A 58 4.63 -13.72 -2.89
C GLY A 58 5.83 -14.52 -2.37
N ALA A 59 6.21 -15.61 -3.03
CA ALA A 59 7.39 -16.41 -2.70
C ALA A 59 8.72 -15.79 -3.19
N HIS A 60 8.66 -14.63 -3.86
CA HIS A 60 9.80 -14.03 -4.59
C HIS A 60 10.76 -13.17 -3.75
N ALA A 61 10.63 -13.16 -2.41
CA ALA A 61 11.43 -12.31 -1.53
C ALA A 61 12.95 -12.52 -1.68
N GLN A 62 13.38 -13.74 -2.04
CA GLN A 62 14.79 -14.09 -2.14
C GLN A 62 15.49 -13.45 -3.35
N THR A 63 14.79 -13.26 -4.48
CA THR A 63 15.34 -12.61 -5.68
C THR A 63 15.54 -11.12 -5.47
N VAL A 64 14.66 -10.47 -4.71
CA VAL A 64 14.78 -9.05 -4.35
C VAL A 64 16.05 -8.81 -3.52
N ALA A 65 16.33 -9.68 -2.55
CA ALA A 65 17.53 -9.58 -1.71
C ALA A 65 18.85 -9.70 -2.49
N GLN A 66 18.85 -10.40 -3.63
CA GLN A 66 20.04 -10.53 -4.49
C GLN A 66 20.40 -9.26 -5.25
N HIS A 67 19.41 -8.40 -5.56
CA HIS A 67 19.62 -7.16 -6.31
C HIS A 67 19.92 -5.96 -5.38
N GLU A 68 19.51 -6.03 -4.11
CA GLU A 68 19.70 -4.99 -3.11
C GLU A 68 21.08 -5.02 -2.41
N GLN A 69 22.06 -5.71 -2.99
CA GLN A 69 23.44 -5.64 -2.47
C GLN A 69 24.00 -4.22 -2.70
N PRO A 70 24.69 -3.60 -1.72
CA PRO A 70 25.12 -2.20 -1.82
C PRO A 70 25.90 -1.87 -3.09
N ASP A 71 26.78 -2.78 -3.53
CA ASP A 71 27.59 -2.59 -4.75
C ASP A 71 26.75 -2.68 -6.03
N LYS A 72 25.76 -3.57 -6.08
CA LYS A 72 24.83 -3.67 -7.21
C LYS A 72 23.94 -2.43 -7.32
N ILE A 73 23.47 -1.91 -6.20
CA ILE A 73 22.69 -0.66 -6.16
C ILE A 73 23.55 0.49 -6.71
N ARG A 74 24.77 0.65 -6.20
CA ARG A 74 25.71 1.70 -6.65
C ARG A 74 25.99 1.62 -8.14
N GLU A 75 26.29 0.42 -8.64
CA GLU A 75 26.57 0.21 -10.06
C GLU A 75 25.33 0.49 -10.93
N SER A 76 24.15 0.03 -10.51
CA SER A 76 22.90 0.27 -11.26
C SER A 76 22.54 1.75 -11.32
N LEU A 77 22.70 2.49 -10.22
CA LEU A 77 22.53 3.95 -10.19
C LEU A 77 23.53 4.65 -11.12
N ARG A 78 24.79 4.20 -11.14
CA ARG A 78 25.81 4.74 -12.04
C ARG A 78 25.44 4.51 -13.50
N GLN A 79 25.00 3.31 -13.85
CA GLN A 79 24.58 2.97 -15.22
C GLN A 79 23.33 3.74 -15.65
N MET A 80 22.34 3.90 -14.78
CA MET A 80 21.13 4.67 -15.08
C MET A 80 21.46 6.14 -15.34
N ARG A 81 22.41 6.72 -14.60
CA ARG A 81 22.92 8.08 -14.85
C ARG A 81 23.60 8.20 -16.22
N LEU A 82 24.37 7.19 -16.63
CA LEU A 82 24.99 7.17 -17.96
C LEU A 82 23.93 7.09 -19.07
N GLU A 83 22.90 6.27 -18.90
CA GLU A 83 21.77 6.22 -19.86
C GLU A 83 21.13 7.61 -20.01
N LEU A 84 20.89 8.35 -18.91
CA LEU A 84 20.38 9.72 -18.98
C LEU A 84 21.32 10.72 -19.66
N GLN A 85 22.64 10.59 -19.47
CA GLN A 85 23.61 11.43 -20.15
C GLN A 85 23.55 11.23 -21.68
N ASN A 86 23.37 9.98 -22.11
CA ASN A 86 23.29 9.60 -23.51
C ASN A 86 21.92 9.92 -24.15
N THR A 87 20.87 10.11 -23.35
CA THR A 87 19.54 10.49 -23.87
C THR A 87 19.56 11.90 -24.48
N PRO A 88 19.05 12.09 -25.71
CA PRO A 88 18.98 13.40 -26.36
C PRO A 88 18.17 14.44 -25.54
N PRO A 89 18.56 15.72 -25.50
CA PRO A 89 17.88 16.78 -24.73
C PRO A 89 16.37 16.85 -24.98
N ILE A 90 15.94 16.67 -26.23
CA ILE A 90 14.53 16.67 -26.63
C ILE A 90 13.68 15.64 -25.86
N ASN A 91 14.29 14.53 -25.44
CA ASN A 91 13.64 13.43 -24.72
C ASN A 91 13.79 13.54 -23.19
N LYS A 92 14.43 14.59 -22.67
CA LYS A 92 14.65 14.80 -21.22
C LYS A 92 14.36 16.22 -20.75
N GLN A 93 13.50 16.96 -21.46
CA GLN A 93 13.18 18.36 -21.16
C GLN A 93 12.67 18.58 -19.72
N ALA A 94 11.71 17.78 -19.24
CA ALA A 94 11.21 17.92 -17.88
C ALA A 94 12.30 17.70 -16.82
N PHE A 95 13.24 16.78 -17.08
CA PHE A 95 14.40 16.58 -16.20
C PHE A 95 15.37 17.77 -16.25
N GLU A 96 15.66 18.32 -17.43
CA GLU A 96 16.51 19.52 -17.57
C GLU A 96 15.89 20.74 -16.87
N ILE A 97 14.57 20.92 -16.97
CA ILE A 97 13.83 21.96 -16.24
C ILE A 97 13.95 21.74 -14.72
N ALA A 98 13.77 20.50 -14.25
CA ALA A 98 13.90 20.17 -12.84
C ALA A 98 15.29 20.53 -12.30
N ILE A 99 16.35 20.12 -13.01
CA ILE A 99 17.75 20.42 -12.67
C ILE A 99 18.01 21.93 -12.64
N ALA A 100 17.49 22.67 -13.62
CA ALA A 100 17.67 24.11 -13.72
C ALA A 100 16.93 24.88 -12.59
N LYS A 101 15.78 24.37 -12.15
CA LYS A 101 14.98 24.99 -11.08
C LYS A 101 15.53 24.67 -9.69
N ASP A 102 15.65 23.39 -9.36
CA ASP A 102 16.22 22.90 -8.12
C ASP A 102 16.62 21.43 -8.28
N PRO A 103 17.93 21.14 -8.36
CA PRO A 103 18.40 19.80 -8.62
C PRO A 103 18.27 18.87 -7.41
N ARG A 104 18.01 19.37 -6.20
CA ARG A 104 18.08 18.56 -4.96
C ARG A 104 17.13 17.37 -4.98
N TYR A 105 15.90 17.56 -5.46
CA TYR A 105 14.91 16.48 -5.54
C TYR A 105 15.32 15.41 -6.56
N VAL A 106 15.59 15.83 -7.80
CA VAL A 106 15.89 14.91 -8.91
C VAL A 106 17.31 14.35 -8.91
N ASN A 107 18.25 14.87 -8.10
CA ASN A 107 19.59 14.30 -7.94
C ASN A 107 19.72 13.33 -6.77
N HIS A 108 18.72 13.24 -5.90
CA HIS A 108 18.79 12.40 -4.70
C HIS A 108 18.70 10.91 -5.03
N ASP A 109 19.57 10.05 -4.46
CA ASP A 109 19.60 8.61 -4.78
C ASP A 109 18.25 7.91 -4.54
N LYS A 110 17.50 8.30 -3.50
CA LYS A 110 16.14 7.77 -3.26
C LYS A 110 15.15 8.09 -4.40
N PHE A 111 15.32 9.21 -5.09
CA PHE A 111 14.50 9.53 -6.27
C PHE A 111 14.80 8.57 -7.43
N TRP A 112 16.05 8.16 -7.61
CA TRP A 112 16.46 7.29 -8.71
C TRP A 112 16.14 5.81 -8.43
N ILE A 113 16.39 5.35 -7.20
CA ILE A 113 16.31 3.92 -6.86
C ILE A 113 14.89 3.36 -7.01
N GLN A 114 13.84 4.16 -6.82
CA GLN A 114 12.46 3.70 -7.04
C GLN A 114 12.22 3.25 -8.49
N PHE A 115 12.85 3.93 -9.48
CA PHE A 115 12.72 3.56 -10.89
C PHE A 115 13.52 2.30 -11.22
N LEU A 116 14.71 2.14 -10.63
CA LEU A 116 15.47 0.89 -10.73
C LEU A 116 14.68 -0.27 -10.15
N ARG A 117 14.10 -0.11 -8.95
CA ARG A 117 13.29 -1.16 -8.31
C ARG A 117 12.05 -1.49 -9.12
N ALA A 118 11.38 -0.49 -9.70
CA ALA A 118 10.22 -0.69 -10.57
C ALA A 118 10.56 -1.46 -11.87
N GLU A 119 11.79 -1.30 -12.38
CA GLU A 119 12.29 -1.93 -13.61
C GLU A 119 13.26 -3.09 -13.34
N GLU A 120 13.23 -3.66 -12.13
CA GLU A 120 14.02 -4.83 -11.74
C GLU A 120 15.53 -4.65 -12.03
N TYR A 121 16.02 -3.43 -11.80
CA TYR A 121 17.40 -2.99 -11.99
C TYR A 121 17.89 -2.93 -13.44
N ASP A 122 17.00 -2.88 -14.44
CA ASP A 122 17.36 -2.49 -15.82
C ASP A 122 17.61 -0.96 -15.90
N PRO A 123 18.87 -0.51 -16.07
CA PRO A 123 19.18 0.91 -15.97
C PRO A 123 18.57 1.75 -17.09
N ARG A 124 18.41 1.16 -18.28
CA ARG A 124 17.86 1.85 -19.46
C ARG A 124 16.36 2.02 -19.32
N LYS A 125 15.64 0.97 -18.94
CA LYS A 125 14.19 1.06 -18.70
C LYS A 125 13.90 2.01 -17.53
N ALA A 126 14.69 1.94 -16.46
CA ALA A 126 14.55 2.84 -15.32
C ALA A 126 14.72 4.31 -15.72
N ALA A 127 15.75 4.61 -16.52
CA ALA A 127 15.97 5.95 -17.08
C ALA A 127 14.76 6.44 -17.88
N ASN A 128 14.24 5.61 -18.79
CA ASN A 128 13.08 5.95 -19.62
C ASN A 128 11.81 6.17 -18.80
N ARG A 129 11.55 5.31 -17.80
CA ARG A 129 10.43 5.44 -16.87
C ARG A 129 10.52 6.74 -16.08
N MET A 130 11.70 7.10 -15.57
CA MET A 130 11.93 8.34 -14.84
C MET A 130 11.67 9.59 -15.69
N LEU A 131 12.16 9.62 -16.93
CA LEU A 131 11.92 10.74 -17.85
C LEU A 131 10.42 10.85 -18.18
N SER A 132 9.75 9.72 -18.41
CA SER A 132 8.32 9.67 -18.69
C SER A 132 7.46 10.09 -17.50
N PHE A 133 7.89 9.75 -16.27
CA PHE A 133 7.27 10.20 -15.02
C PHE A 133 7.33 11.73 -14.88
N LEU A 134 8.52 12.32 -15.06
CA LEU A 134 8.70 13.77 -14.97
C LEU A 134 7.93 14.51 -16.05
N GLU A 135 7.91 13.97 -17.27
CA GLU A 135 7.15 14.56 -18.38
C GLU A 135 5.65 14.51 -18.12
N PHE A 136 5.13 13.39 -17.62
CA PHE A 136 3.74 13.30 -17.19
C PHE A 136 3.44 14.33 -16.09
N ASN A 137 4.31 14.44 -15.09
CA ASN A 137 4.08 15.38 -14.01
C ASN A 137 4.07 16.83 -14.50
N ARG A 138 4.97 17.18 -15.44
CA ARG A 138 4.98 18.47 -16.12
C ARG A 138 3.69 18.73 -16.88
N GLU A 139 3.23 17.78 -17.68
CA GLU A 139 2.03 17.92 -18.53
C GLU A 139 0.75 18.04 -17.71
N PHE A 140 0.61 17.24 -16.65
CA PHE A 140 -0.65 17.12 -15.91
C PHE A 140 -0.72 17.98 -14.65
N PHE A 141 0.39 18.33 -14.01
CA PHE A 141 0.40 19.16 -12.80
C PHE A 141 1.12 20.49 -13.00
N GLY A 142 2.02 20.59 -13.97
CA GLY A 142 2.82 21.79 -14.24
C GLY A 142 4.26 21.67 -13.73
N GLU A 143 5.09 22.66 -14.04
CA GLU A 143 6.53 22.58 -13.75
C GLU A 143 6.89 22.72 -12.26
N HIS A 144 5.98 23.20 -11.41
CA HIS A 144 6.26 23.41 -9.98
C HIS A 144 6.35 22.11 -9.18
N VAL A 145 5.86 20.99 -9.72
CA VAL A 145 6.01 19.64 -9.12
C VAL A 145 7.25 18.90 -9.61
N LEU A 146 8.12 19.53 -10.42
CA LEU A 146 9.35 18.89 -10.89
C LEU A 146 10.47 18.91 -9.84
N THR A 147 10.32 19.70 -8.78
CA THR A 147 11.31 19.88 -7.71
C THR A 147 10.85 19.32 -6.36
N ARG A 148 9.70 18.63 -6.32
CA ARG A 148 9.15 17.95 -5.15
C ARG A 148 8.10 16.90 -5.58
N PRO A 149 7.73 15.95 -4.73
CA PRO A 149 6.61 15.05 -5.03
C PRO A 149 5.29 15.81 -5.22
N VAL A 150 4.40 15.25 -6.06
CA VAL A 150 2.99 15.68 -6.16
C VAL A 150 2.28 15.50 -4.82
N CYS A 151 1.46 16.47 -4.43
CA CYS A 151 0.70 16.49 -3.18
C CYS A 151 -0.79 16.70 -3.44
N GLN A 152 -1.63 16.54 -2.42
CA GLN A 152 -3.08 16.73 -2.58
C GLN A 152 -3.45 18.14 -3.01
N ARG A 153 -2.68 19.15 -2.59
CA ARG A 153 -2.88 20.55 -3.02
C ARG A 153 -2.67 20.78 -4.53
N ASP A 154 -2.00 19.85 -5.23
CA ASP A 154 -1.81 19.90 -6.68
C ASP A 154 -2.99 19.26 -7.44
N LEU A 155 -3.92 18.60 -6.74
CA LEU A 155 -5.11 18.00 -7.32
C LEU A 155 -6.22 19.04 -7.47
N SER A 156 -7.00 18.89 -8.55
CA SER A 156 -8.21 19.69 -8.73
C SER A 156 -9.25 19.32 -7.65
N PRO A 157 -10.21 20.21 -7.33
CA PRO A 157 -11.32 19.84 -6.45
C PRO A 157 -12.11 18.63 -6.93
N ALA A 158 -12.18 18.39 -8.25
CA ALA A 158 -12.82 17.21 -8.81
C ALA A 158 -11.98 15.94 -8.57
N ALA A 159 -10.67 15.99 -8.80
CA ALA A 159 -9.75 14.89 -8.50
C ALA A 159 -9.76 14.51 -7.01
N ILE A 160 -9.82 15.50 -6.11
CA ILE A 160 -9.99 15.28 -4.66
C ILE A 160 -11.29 14.55 -4.38
N ARG A 161 -12.44 15.00 -4.93
CA ARG A 161 -13.72 14.30 -4.74
C ARG A 161 -13.69 12.86 -5.26
N THR A 162 -13.11 12.62 -6.44
CA THR A 162 -12.93 11.28 -6.99
C THR A 162 -12.12 10.39 -6.02
N MET A 163 -11.09 10.95 -5.39
CA MET A 163 -10.29 10.21 -4.40
C MET A 163 -11.05 9.98 -3.09
N THR A 164 -11.65 11.01 -2.49
CA THR A 164 -12.15 10.96 -1.10
C THR A 164 -13.61 10.54 -0.98
N GLU A 165 -14.44 10.78 -2.00
CA GLU A 165 -15.88 10.53 -1.99
C GLU A 165 -16.26 9.32 -2.85
N GLU A 166 -15.71 9.21 -4.07
CA GLU A 166 -15.99 8.07 -4.95
C GLU A 166 -15.13 6.86 -4.57
N GLY A 167 -13.85 7.08 -4.24
CA GLY A 167 -12.97 6.04 -3.71
C GLY A 167 -12.83 4.83 -4.64
N VAL A 168 -12.83 5.04 -5.96
CA VAL A 168 -12.73 3.98 -6.98
C VAL A 168 -11.38 3.27 -6.89
N PHE A 169 -10.30 4.00 -6.62
CA PHE A 169 -8.97 3.43 -6.42
C PHE A 169 -8.52 3.66 -4.98
N GLN A 170 -8.53 2.59 -4.18
CA GLN A 170 -8.25 2.62 -2.76
C GLN A 170 -6.91 1.97 -2.44
N ILE A 171 -6.25 2.49 -1.41
CA ILE A 171 -5.12 1.81 -0.78
C ILE A 171 -5.58 1.25 0.56
N LEU A 172 -5.27 -0.01 0.84
CA LEU A 172 -5.62 -0.65 2.10
C LEU A 172 -4.49 -0.49 3.13
N PRO A 173 -4.80 -0.27 4.43
CA PRO A 173 -3.83 0.05 5.48
C PRO A 173 -3.07 -1.17 6.02
N PHE A 174 -2.86 -2.18 5.19
CA PHE A 174 -2.19 -3.43 5.54
C PHE A 174 -1.50 -4.04 4.32
N ARG A 175 -0.70 -5.07 4.58
CA ARG A 175 0.05 -5.82 3.57
C ARG A 175 -0.51 -7.23 3.46
N ASP A 176 -0.19 -7.90 2.36
CA ASP A 176 -0.38 -9.34 2.28
C ASP A 176 0.65 -10.09 3.16
N ASN A 177 0.52 -11.40 3.26
CA ASN A 177 1.44 -12.23 4.06
C ASN A 177 2.91 -12.14 3.62
N SER A 178 3.16 -11.64 2.41
CA SER A 178 4.48 -11.50 1.82
C SER A 178 5.03 -10.08 1.93
N GLY A 179 4.30 -9.16 2.57
CA GLY A 179 4.74 -7.77 2.82
C GLY A 179 4.42 -6.80 1.68
N ARG A 180 3.69 -7.23 0.64
CA ARG A 180 3.29 -6.37 -0.48
C ARG A 180 2.13 -5.47 -0.07
N ARG A 181 2.19 -4.21 -0.47
CA ARG A 181 1.08 -3.27 -0.30
C ARG A 181 -0.13 -3.73 -1.13
N ILE A 182 -1.34 -3.53 -0.62
CA ILE A 182 -2.56 -3.90 -1.33
C ILE A 182 -3.32 -2.64 -1.75
N ALA A 183 -3.62 -2.55 -3.04
CA ALA A 183 -4.51 -1.55 -3.61
C ALA A 183 -5.74 -2.23 -4.20
N VAL A 184 -6.87 -1.53 -4.20
CA VAL A 184 -8.15 -2.04 -4.68
C VAL A 184 -8.73 -1.07 -5.69
N PHE A 185 -9.06 -1.58 -6.87
CA PHE A 185 -9.89 -0.88 -7.84
C PHE A 185 -11.31 -1.41 -7.71
N LEU A 186 -12.19 -0.58 -7.13
CA LEU A 186 -13.62 -0.85 -7.05
C LEU A 186 -14.28 -0.36 -8.33
N GLY A 187 -15.00 -1.24 -9.00
CA GLY A 187 -15.85 -0.80 -10.09
C GLY A 187 -17.14 -0.16 -9.60
N VAL A 188 -17.11 1.01 -8.96
CA VAL A 188 -18.33 1.63 -8.39
C VAL A 188 -19.03 2.52 -9.43
N GLY A 189 -20.28 2.17 -9.77
CA GLY A 189 -21.31 3.13 -10.21
C GLY A 189 -21.44 3.45 -11.70
N GLU A 190 -22.44 4.30 -12.01
CA GLU A 190 -22.69 4.91 -13.34
C GLU A 190 -21.52 5.80 -13.82
N VAL A 191 -20.55 6.07 -12.94
CA VAL A 191 -19.25 6.65 -13.28
C VAL A 191 -18.46 5.59 -14.04
N GLY A 192 -18.78 5.46 -15.32
CA GLY A 192 -18.14 4.46 -16.15
C GLY A 192 -16.62 4.60 -16.22
N MET A 193 -16.00 3.64 -16.91
CA MET A 193 -14.66 3.81 -17.46
C MET A 193 -14.68 4.85 -18.60
N SER A 194 -15.19 6.05 -18.34
CA SER A 194 -14.96 7.22 -19.18
C SER A 194 -13.48 7.59 -19.03
N PHE A 195 -12.64 6.86 -19.75
CA PHE A 195 -11.24 7.15 -19.93
C PHE A 195 -11.04 7.62 -21.39
N PRO A 196 -10.19 8.63 -21.62
CA PRO A 196 -9.38 9.34 -20.64
C PRO A 196 -10.17 10.43 -19.87
N ASP A 197 -10.08 10.40 -18.54
CA ASP A 197 -10.52 11.47 -17.63
C ASP A 197 -9.27 12.02 -16.92
N ILE A 198 -9.02 13.31 -17.10
CA ILE A 198 -7.80 13.97 -16.60
C ILE A 198 -7.71 13.92 -15.07
N ASP A 199 -8.84 14.03 -14.37
CA ASP A 199 -8.86 14.04 -12.91
C ASP A 199 -8.62 12.61 -12.38
N LYS A 200 -9.15 11.58 -13.05
CA LYS A 200 -8.83 10.17 -12.74
C LYS A 200 -7.35 9.84 -12.95
N LEU A 201 -6.75 10.35 -14.02
CA LEU A 201 -5.31 10.17 -14.30
C LEU A 201 -4.44 10.87 -13.25
N ARG A 202 -4.80 12.11 -12.86
CA ARG A 202 -4.10 12.85 -11.80
C ARG A 202 -4.21 12.14 -10.45
N THR A 203 -5.41 11.72 -10.06
CA THR A 203 -5.64 10.97 -8.81
C THR A 203 -4.86 9.67 -8.81
N SER A 204 -4.87 8.93 -9.94
CA SER A 204 -4.11 7.68 -10.06
C SER A 204 -2.61 7.94 -9.93
N MET A 205 -2.03 8.92 -10.63
CA MET A 205 -0.61 9.24 -10.52
C MET A 205 -0.21 9.60 -9.09
N TYR A 206 -1.01 10.41 -8.41
CA TYR A 206 -0.78 10.76 -7.00
C TYR A 206 -0.77 9.50 -6.10
N ILE A 207 -1.76 8.61 -6.23
CA ILE A 207 -1.85 7.37 -5.45
C ILE A 207 -0.66 6.44 -5.74
N TYR A 208 -0.28 6.26 -7.00
CA TYR A 208 0.87 5.44 -7.38
C TYR A 208 2.20 6.02 -6.88
N GLN A 209 2.38 7.34 -6.93
CA GLN A 209 3.55 8.00 -6.34
C GLN A 209 3.59 7.80 -4.81
N CYS A 210 2.45 7.93 -4.13
CA CYS A 210 2.38 7.67 -2.69
C CYS A 210 2.74 6.22 -2.33
N MET A 211 2.41 5.24 -3.20
CA MET A 211 2.87 3.86 -3.04
C MET A 211 4.37 3.71 -3.35
N SER A 212 4.88 4.41 -4.36
CA SER A 212 6.30 4.36 -4.72
C SER A 212 7.19 5.00 -3.67
N ASN A 213 6.66 5.82 -2.76
CA ASN A 213 7.39 6.38 -1.62
C ASN A 213 7.73 5.33 -0.54
N ASP A 214 6.97 4.23 -0.44
CA ASP A 214 7.24 3.15 0.50
C ASP A 214 8.31 2.19 -0.04
N GLU A 215 9.48 2.16 0.59
CA GLU A 215 10.62 1.33 0.16
C GLU A 215 10.28 -0.16 0.08
N GLN A 216 9.46 -0.70 0.99
CA GLN A 216 9.04 -2.10 0.92
C GLN A 216 8.15 -2.36 -0.31
N THR A 217 7.26 -1.42 -0.65
CA THR A 217 6.44 -1.49 -1.86
C THR A 217 7.28 -1.33 -3.12
N GLN A 218 8.31 -0.49 -3.13
CA GLN A 218 9.24 -0.42 -4.28
C GLN A 218 9.90 -1.80 -4.53
N ARG A 219 10.37 -2.44 -3.45
CA ARG A 219 11.08 -3.73 -3.49
C ARG A 219 10.18 -4.89 -3.91
N LEU A 220 9.05 -5.04 -3.23
CA LEU A 220 8.19 -6.21 -3.37
C LEU A 220 7.06 -6.00 -4.40
N GLY A 221 6.90 -4.77 -4.88
CA GLY A 221 5.73 -4.31 -5.63
C GLY A 221 4.46 -4.29 -4.78
N PHE A 222 3.33 -4.09 -5.45
CA PHE A 222 2.01 -4.11 -4.83
C PHE A 222 1.10 -5.15 -5.48
N VAL A 223 0.04 -5.53 -4.76
CA VAL A 223 -1.05 -6.37 -5.24
C VAL A 223 -2.23 -5.48 -5.60
N LEU A 224 -2.68 -5.55 -6.85
CA LEU A 224 -3.91 -4.89 -7.29
C LEU A 224 -5.08 -5.87 -7.20
N ILE A 225 -6.15 -5.49 -6.50
CA ILE A 225 -7.40 -6.24 -6.50
C ILE A 225 -8.44 -5.46 -7.28
N VAL A 226 -8.99 -6.04 -8.34
CA VAL A 226 -10.06 -5.44 -9.14
C VAL A 226 -11.38 -6.11 -8.75
N VAL A 227 -12.29 -5.37 -8.13
CA VAL A 227 -13.58 -5.89 -7.67
C VAL A 227 -14.66 -5.50 -8.69
N MET A 228 -15.17 -6.50 -9.40
CA MET A 228 -16.16 -6.32 -10.46
C MET A 228 -17.59 -6.64 -10.00
N HIS A 229 -17.78 -7.11 -8.76
CA HIS A 229 -19.09 -7.36 -8.16
C HIS A 229 -19.96 -6.11 -8.05
N THR A 230 -19.37 -4.93 -8.16
CA THR A 230 -20.04 -3.63 -8.08
C THR A 230 -20.34 -3.00 -9.44
N GLN A 231 -19.95 -3.63 -10.57
CA GLN A 231 -20.11 -3.08 -11.93
C GLN A 231 -21.35 -3.56 -12.68
N SER A 232 -21.84 -2.73 -13.60
CA SER A 232 -22.65 -3.19 -14.74
C SER A 232 -21.73 -3.84 -15.78
N PRO A 233 -22.00 -5.09 -16.23
CA PRO A 233 -21.18 -5.78 -17.21
C PRO A 233 -20.97 -5.02 -18.54
N TRP A 234 -21.89 -4.12 -18.89
CA TRP A 234 -21.85 -3.33 -20.14
C TRP A 234 -20.74 -2.26 -20.17
N LEU A 235 -20.17 -1.89 -19.02
CA LEU A 235 -19.10 -0.90 -18.91
C LEU A 235 -17.74 -1.37 -19.43
N ILE A 236 -17.58 -2.67 -19.67
CA ILE A 236 -16.31 -3.29 -20.06
C ILE A 236 -16.23 -3.43 -21.59
N VAL A 237 -17.37 -3.39 -22.29
CA VAL A 237 -17.44 -3.38 -23.77
C VAL A 237 -17.54 -1.92 -24.21
N GLN A 238 -16.40 -1.25 -24.31
CA GLN A 238 -16.34 0.15 -24.74
C GLN A 238 -15.97 0.23 -26.24
N PRO A 239 -16.60 1.13 -27.02
CA PRO A 239 -16.25 1.33 -28.43
C PRO A 239 -14.80 1.78 -28.64
N ASN A 240 -14.14 2.31 -27.59
CA ASN A 240 -12.79 2.87 -27.63
C ASN A 240 -11.75 1.98 -26.92
N ALA A 241 -11.92 0.66 -26.93
CA ALA A 241 -11.07 -0.26 -26.16
C ALA A 241 -9.56 -0.14 -26.49
N GLU A 242 -9.20 0.15 -27.74
CA GLU A 242 -7.79 0.33 -28.14
C GLU A 242 -7.17 1.62 -27.57
N GLU A 243 -7.90 2.74 -27.64
CA GLU A 243 -7.48 4.01 -27.03
C GLU A 243 -7.32 3.87 -25.52
N MET A 244 -8.27 3.18 -24.88
CA MET A 244 -8.24 2.89 -23.45
C MET A 244 -7.04 2.01 -23.08
N ARG A 245 -6.79 0.95 -23.85
CA ARG A 245 -5.61 0.09 -23.70
C ARG A 245 -4.32 0.90 -23.80
N ASN A 246 -4.18 1.71 -24.84
CA ASN A 246 -2.99 2.54 -25.04
C ASN A 246 -2.80 3.53 -23.88
N THR A 247 -3.88 4.12 -23.39
CA THR A 247 -3.85 4.99 -22.20
C THR A 247 -3.36 4.25 -20.97
N PHE A 248 -3.91 3.07 -20.65
CA PHE A 248 -3.49 2.30 -19.48
C PHE A 248 -2.05 1.80 -19.57
N VAL A 249 -1.69 1.14 -20.69
CA VAL A 249 -0.34 0.60 -20.88
C VAL A 249 0.70 1.70 -20.75
N THR A 250 0.50 2.83 -21.44
CA THR A 250 1.45 3.94 -21.38
C THR A 250 1.44 4.63 -20.02
N PHE A 251 0.33 4.63 -19.28
CA PHE A 251 0.28 5.18 -17.92
C PHE A 251 1.13 4.33 -16.95
N PHE A 252 1.02 3.01 -17.00
CA PHE A 252 1.80 2.11 -16.13
C PHE A 252 3.31 2.11 -16.42
N GLU A 253 3.72 2.50 -17.63
CA GLU A 253 5.12 2.76 -17.99
C GLU A 253 5.69 4.04 -17.36
N LYS A 254 4.86 4.89 -16.73
CA LYS A 254 5.25 6.17 -16.12
C LYS A 254 5.34 6.14 -14.60
N VAL A 255 4.67 5.19 -13.94
CA VAL A 255 4.61 5.18 -12.46
C VAL A 255 5.85 4.54 -11.84
N PRO A 256 6.39 5.00 -10.69
CA PRO A 256 7.66 4.47 -10.12
C PRO A 256 7.45 3.20 -9.27
N VAL A 257 6.49 2.36 -9.61
CA VAL A 257 6.13 1.15 -8.85
C VAL A 257 5.55 0.09 -9.78
N ARG A 258 5.81 -1.18 -9.46
CA ARG A 258 5.36 -2.33 -10.26
C ARG A 258 4.26 -3.11 -9.56
N SER A 259 3.31 -3.64 -10.35
CA SER A 259 2.32 -4.59 -9.85
C SER A 259 2.88 -6.00 -9.91
N SER A 260 2.99 -6.64 -8.75
CA SER A 260 3.54 -8.01 -8.64
C SER A 260 2.46 -9.05 -8.92
N ALA A 261 1.21 -8.72 -8.62
CA ALA A 261 0.04 -9.56 -8.87
C ALA A 261 -1.21 -8.70 -9.08
N ILE A 262 -2.08 -9.15 -9.99
CA ILE A 262 -3.40 -8.57 -10.22
C ILE A 262 -4.44 -9.65 -9.96
N HIS A 263 -5.39 -9.40 -9.07
CA HIS A 263 -6.48 -10.31 -8.73
C HIS A 263 -7.80 -9.70 -9.14
N VAL A 264 -8.49 -10.31 -10.10
CA VAL A 264 -9.78 -9.82 -10.58
C VAL A 264 -10.89 -10.71 -10.00
N CYS A 265 -11.77 -10.12 -9.21
CA CYS A 265 -12.89 -10.82 -8.58
C CYS A 265 -14.19 -10.54 -9.36
N PHE A 266 -14.85 -11.61 -9.82
CA PHE A 266 -16.07 -11.57 -10.61
C PHE A 266 -17.22 -12.37 -9.98
N PRO A 267 -18.47 -11.94 -10.18
CA PRO A 267 -19.62 -12.83 -10.09
C PRO A 267 -19.49 -13.98 -11.09
N ASP A 268 -19.82 -15.21 -10.68
CA ASP A 268 -19.83 -16.35 -11.58
C ASP A 268 -21.07 -16.33 -12.49
N THR A 269 -20.98 -15.56 -13.58
CA THR A 269 -22.06 -15.37 -14.56
C THR A 269 -21.51 -15.48 -15.98
N PRO A 270 -22.28 -15.98 -16.96
CA PRO A 270 -21.81 -16.12 -18.35
C PRO A 270 -21.27 -14.81 -18.94
N VAL A 271 -21.89 -13.67 -18.59
CA VAL A 271 -21.42 -12.35 -19.02
C VAL A 271 -20.04 -12.04 -18.46
N CYS A 272 -19.80 -12.27 -17.16
CA CYS A 272 -18.47 -12.04 -16.56
C CYS A 272 -17.39 -12.97 -17.13
N HIS A 273 -17.73 -14.19 -17.53
CA HIS A 273 -16.79 -15.07 -18.25
C HIS A 273 -16.41 -14.50 -19.62
N ALA A 274 -17.37 -14.00 -20.38
CA ALA A 274 -17.12 -13.38 -21.68
C ALA A 274 -16.28 -12.09 -21.59
N LEU A 275 -16.31 -11.41 -20.44
CA LEU A 275 -15.60 -10.15 -20.22
C LEU A 275 -14.13 -10.30 -19.80
N LYS A 276 -13.68 -11.52 -19.46
CA LYS A 276 -12.28 -11.77 -19.06
C LYS A 276 -11.30 -11.36 -20.14
N SER A 277 -11.54 -11.81 -21.37
CA SER A 277 -10.67 -11.56 -22.52
C SER A 277 -10.62 -10.06 -22.82
N SER A 278 -11.76 -9.36 -22.74
CA SER A 278 -11.82 -7.89 -22.88
C SER A 278 -11.00 -7.16 -21.82
N LEU A 279 -11.03 -7.61 -20.55
CA LEU A 279 -10.22 -7.00 -19.50
C LEU A 279 -8.72 -7.26 -19.71
N LEU A 280 -8.33 -8.48 -20.09
CA LEU A 280 -6.93 -8.82 -20.39
C LEU A 280 -6.39 -8.06 -21.61
N PHE A 281 -7.26 -7.75 -22.58
CA PHE A 281 -6.88 -6.94 -23.73
C PHE A 281 -6.38 -5.56 -23.31
N LEU A 282 -6.99 -4.95 -22.28
CA LEU A 282 -6.60 -3.63 -21.76
C LEU A 282 -5.24 -3.62 -21.05
N MET A 283 -4.70 -4.79 -20.70
CA MET A 283 -3.45 -4.96 -19.96
C MET A 283 -2.24 -5.14 -20.89
N SER A 284 -1.05 -4.79 -20.42
CA SER A 284 0.21 -5.15 -21.06
C SER A 284 0.50 -6.66 -20.94
N LYS A 285 1.41 -7.20 -21.77
CA LYS A 285 1.82 -8.61 -21.72
C LYS A 285 2.31 -9.03 -20.32
N ASN A 286 3.07 -8.16 -19.66
CA ASN A 286 3.58 -8.40 -18.31
C ASN A 286 2.43 -8.51 -17.29
N GLU A 287 1.51 -7.55 -17.29
CA GLU A 287 0.36 -7.55 -16.37
C GLU A 287 -0.55 -8.75 -16.60
N ARG A 288 -0.84 -9.10 -17.86
CA ARG A 288 -1.66 -10.28 -18.19
C ARG A 288 -1.14 -11.56 -17.55
N SER A 289 0.16 -11.79 -17.62
CA SER A 289 0.79 -12.99 -17.04
C SER A 289 0.62 -13.08 -15.52
N ARG A 290 0.48 -11.91 -14.86
CA ARG A 290 0.34 -11.69 -13.42
C ARG A 290 -1.11 -11.62 -12.94
N THR A 291 -2.07 -11.69 -13.86
CA THR A 291 -3.50 -11.59 -13.55
C THR A 291 -4.12 -12.94 -13.20
N ARG A 292 -4.84 -13.02 -12.08
CA ARG A 292 -5.62 -14.19 -11.66
C ARG A 292 -7.08 -13.82 -11.49
N PHE A 293 -7.98 -14.67 -11.98
CA PHE A 293 -9.42 -14.49 -11.88
C PHE A 293 -9.98 -15.32 -10.73
N HIS A 294 -10.85 -14.70 -9.93
CA HIS A 294 -11.59 -15.32 -8.85
C HIS A 294 -13.08 -15.20 -9.17
N LEU A 295 -13.76 -16.34 -9.27
CA LEU A 295 -15.17 -16.41 -9.64
C LEU A 295 -15.99 -16.82 -8.41
N GLY A 296 -17.17 -16.23 -8.30
CA GLY A 296 -18.18 -16.65 -7.32
C GLY A 296 -18.77 -15.47 -6.58
N SER A 297 -19.41 -15.77 -5.45
CA SER A 297 -19.85 -14.78 -4.47
C SER A 297 -18.66 -14.00 -3.90
N PRO A 298 -18.90 -12.81 -3.30
CA PRO A 298 -17.89 -12.11 -2.53
C PRO A 298 -17.18 -12.99 -1.49
N THR A 299 -17.92 -13.86 -0.80
CA THR A 299 -17.36 -14.78 0.21
C THR A 299 -16.39 -15.79 -0.40
N GLU A 300 -16.72 -16.36 -1.56
CA GLU A 300 -15.85 -17.29 -2.27
C GLU A 300 -14.59 -16.59 -2.80
N CYS A 301 -14.74 -15.38 -3.34
CA CYS A 301 -13.60 -14.56 -3.76
C CYS A 301 -12.67 -14.25 -2.57
N ARG A 302 -13.22 -13.85 -1.42
CA ARG A 302 -12.44 -13.63 -0.18
C ARG A 302 -11.69 -14.89 0.27
N TYR A 303 -12.30 -16.07 0.16
CA TYR A 303 -11.63 -17.33 0.49
C TYR A 303 -10.52 -17.65 -0.51
N SER A 304 -10.77 -17.46 -1.81
CA SER A 304 -9.78 -17.69 -2.87
C SER A 304 -8.57 -16.77 -2.73
N LEU A 305 -8.76 -15.49 -2.40
CA LEU A 305 -7.67 -14.55 -2.16
C LEU A 305 -6.73 -15.00 -1.03
N LYS A 306 -7.23 -15.75 -0.02
CA LYS A 306 -6.40 -16.25 1.09
C LYS A 306 -5.35 -17.25 0.64
N SER A 307 -5.56 -18.00 -0.45
CA SER A 307 -4.53 -18.91 -0.98
C SER A 307 -3.32 -18.17 -1.57
N PHE A 308 -3.45 -16.86 -1.79
CA PHE A 308 -2.38 -15.96 -2.24
C PHE A 308 -1.80 -15.13 -1.10
N GLY A 309 -2.17 -15.42 0.15
CA GLY A 309 -1.73 -14.67 1.32
C GLY A 309 -2.42 -13.32 1.50
N ILE A 310 -3.53 -13.06 0.79
CA ILE A 310 -4.26 -11.79 0.86
C ILE A 310 -5.35 -11.88 1.96
N PRO A 311 -5.42 -10.93 2.92
CA PRO A 311 -6.46 -10.86 3.94
C PRO A 311 -7.84 -10.50 3.35
N GLY A 312 -8.53 -11.50 2.79
CA GLY A 312 -9.77 -11.31 2.05
C GLY A 312 -10.88 -10.57 2.82
N GLU A 313 -10.95 -10.68 4.15
CA GLU A 313 -11.94 -9.98 4.99
C GLU A 313 -11.84 -8.45 4.93
N CYS A 314 -10.69 -7.90 4.56
CA CYS A 314 -10.48 -6.46 4.51
C CYS A 314 -10.67 -5.86 3.11
N VAL A 315 -10.96 -6.69 2.10
CA VAL A 315 -11.24 -6.22 0.73
C VAL A 315 -12.68 -5.68 0.65
N PRO A 316 -12.89 -4.48 0.08
CA PRO A 316 -14.22 -3.92 -0.07
C PRO A 316 -14.97 -4.66 -1.19
N PHE A 317 -16.08 -5.33 -0.84
CA PHE A 317 -16.96 -6.03 -1.80
C PHE A 317 -18.40 -5.54 -1.71
N SER A 318 -18.71 -4.68 -0.75
CA SER A 318 -20.08 -4.26 -0.46
C SER A 318 -20.55 -3.15 -1.40
N SER A 319 -21.85 -3.14 -1.70
CA SER A 319 -22.54 -2.05 -2.40
C SER A 319 -23.44 -1.26 -1.42
N GLY A 320 -23.81 -0.02 -1.76
CA GLY A 320 -24.76 0.77 -0.98
C GLY A 320 -24.20 1.29 0.37
N PRO A 321 -25.00 1.37 1.46
CA PRO A 321 -24.55 1.94 2.74
C PRO A 321 -23.32 1.26 3.34
N SER A 322 -23.18 -0.06 3.17
CA SER A 322 -22.03 -0.82 3.65
C SER A 322 -20.73 -0.49 2.90
N ALA A 323 -20.82 -0.01 1.65
CA ALA A 323 -19.65 0.45 0.89
C ALA A 323 -18.97 1.66 1.55
N ARG A 324 -19.76 2.56 2.18
CA ARG A 324 -19.22 3.71 2.91
C ARG A 324 -18.39 3.30 4.12
N ASP A 325 -18.82 2.26 4.85
CA ASP A 325 -18.04 1.73 5.97
C ASP A 325 -16.73 1.08 5.51
N GLU A 326 -16.75 0.39 4.37
CA GLU A 326 -15.56 -0.22 3.77
C GLU A 326 -14.59 0.81 3.15
N MET A 327 -15.07 2.02 2.82
CA MET A 327 -14.24 3.12 2.30
C MET A 327 -13.52 3.93 3.39
N LYS A 328 -13.95 3.84 4.65
CA LYS A 328 -13.34 4.58 5.78
C LYS A 328 -11.81 4.45 5.88
N PRO A 329 -11.21 3.25 5.72
CA PRO A 329 -9.75 3.12 5.75
C PRO A 329 -9.05 3.94 4.66
N HIS A 330 -9.63 4.02 3.45
CA HIS A 330 -9.08 4.84 2.39
C HIS A 330 -9.22 6.34 2.69
N GLN A 331 -10.36 6.78 3.21
CA GLN A 331 -10.55 8.18 3.62
C GLN A 331 -9.57 8.59 4.74
N GLN A 332 -9.35 7.70 5.70
CA GLN A 332 -8.34 7.89 6.75
C GLN A 332 -6.93 7.99 6.16
N TRP A 333 -6.62 7.14 5.18
CA TRP A 333 -5.35 7.24 4.45
C TRP A 333 -5.22 8.59 3.73
N CYS A 334 -6.26 9.09 3.06
CA CYS A 334 -6.24 10.41 2.42
C CYS A 334 -5.97 11.53 3.45
N GLN A 335 -6.64 11.50 4.60
CA GLN A 335 -6.44 12.49 5.67
C GLN A 335 -5.01 12.42 6.23
N LEU A 336 -4.51 11.21 6.49
CA LEU A 336 -3.15 11.00 6.98
C LEU A 336 -2.12 11.54 5.99
N GLN A 337 -2.30 11.29 4.69
CA GLN A 337 -1.39 11.84 3.68
C GLN A 337 -1.43 13.36 3.63
N GLN A 338 -2.62 13.96 3.75
CA GLN A 338 -2.74 15.41 3.80
C GLN A 338 -1.98 15.98 5.00
N SER A 339 -2.15 15.41 6.19
CA SER A 339 -1.43 15.85 7.39
C SER A 339 0.09 15.64 7.28
N LYS A 340 0.52 14.52 6.67
CA LYS A 340 1.94 14.25 6.41
C LYS A 340 2.53 15.31 5.47
N GLU A 341 1.85 15.61 4.38
CA GLU A 341 2.26 16.63 3.42
C GLU A 341 2.31 18.02 4.06
N GLU A 342 1.28 18.39 4.83
CA GLU A 342 1.26 19.67 5.55
C GLU A 342 2.49 19.81 6.45
N LEU A 343 2.84 18.79 7.25
CA LEU A 343 4.06 18.82 8.08
C LEU A 343 5.34 18.94 7.26
N LEU A 344 5.44 18.24 6.13
CA LEU A 344 6.60 18.29 5.23
C LEU A 344 6.84 19.71 4.69
N TYR A 345 5.77 20.49 4.49
CA TYR A 345 5.82 21.80 3.85
C TYR A 345 5.52 22.99 4.78
N LYS A 346 5.27 22.78 6.08
CA LYS A 346 4.90 23.86 7.03
C LYS A 346 6.08 24.73 7.50
N ASP A 347 7.31 24.22 7.45
CA ASP A 347 8.43 24.81 8.22
C ASP A 347 9.81 24.74 7.53
N THR A 348 9.87 24.75 6.18
CA THR A 348 11.17 24.73 5.50
C THR A 348 11.32 25.78 4.40
N ASP A 349 12.35 26.62 4.55
CA ASP A 349 13.01 27.36 3.45
C ASP A 349 13.65 26.39 2.41
N ASP A 350 13.59 25.06 2.66
CA ASP A 350 14.10 23.98 1.82
C ASP A 350 13.16 22.74 1.80
N PRO A 351 12.17 22.69 0.89
CA PRO A 351 11.21 21.59 0.80
C PRO A 351 11.84 20.25 0.37
N SER A 352 13.05 20.24 -0.20
CA SER A 352 13.69 19.03 -0.76
C SER A 352 14.48 18.24 0.29
N ARG A 353 15.18 18.95 1.18
CA ARG A 353 15.94 18.36 2.29
C ARG A 353 15.01 17.82 3.38
N SER A 354 13.87 18.49 3.57
CA SER A 354 12.76 18.06 4.43
C SER A 354 12.21 16.69 4.01
N TYR A 355 12.02 16.48 2.71
CA TYR A 355 11.21 15.35 2.22
C TYR A 355 11.83 13.97 2.49
N PHE A 356 13.04 13.72 1.99
CA PHE A 356 13.66 12.39 2.08
C PHE A 356 14.13 12.02 3.50
N GLU A 357 14.41 13.03 4.33
CA GLU A 357 14.75 12.85 5.74
C GLU A 357 13.48 12.59 6.56
N MET A 358 12.44 13.41 6.43
CA MET A 358 11.20 13.28 7.21
C MET A 358 10.38 12.03 6.83
N GLU A 359 10.40 11.62 5.56
CA GLU A 359 9.80 10.36 5.11
C GLU A 359 10.34 9.15 5.88
N SER A 360 11.59 9.19 6.34
CA SER A 360 12.19 8.08 7.09
C SER A 360 11.64 7.90 8.51
N PHE A 361 10.96 8.92 9.06
CA PHE A 361 10.44 8.90 10.43
C PHE A 361 8.95 8.56 10.52
N VAL A 362 8.18 8.76 9.45
CA VAL A 362 6.73 8.53 9.42
C VAL A 362 6.42 7.23 8.68
N VAL A 363 5.93 6.24 9.42
CA VAL A 363 5.51 4.94 8.88
C VAL A 363 3.98 4.92 8.78
N GLU A 364 3.45 5.05 7.56
CA GLU A 364 2.01 4.95 7.30
C GLU A 364 1.54 3.49 7.36
N CYS A 365 2.28 2.57 6.71
CA CYS A 365 1.97 1.14 6.71
C CYS A 365 3.16 0.32 7.23
N PRO A 366 3.07 -0.20 8.46
CA PRO A 366 4.08 -1.08 9.01
C PRO A 366 4.36 -2.31 8.13
N GLN A 367 5.60 -2.79 8.18
CA GLN A 367 6.04 -4.03 7.56
C GLN A 367 5.59 -5.22 8.41
N ASN A 368 5.48 -6.43 7.84
CA ASN A 368 5.06 -7.61 8.61
C ASN A 368 5.99 -7.92 9.78
N GLU A 369 7.27 -7.57 9.64
CA GLU A 369 8.33 -7.77 10.63
C GLU A 369 8.26 -6.73 11.77
N ASP A 370 7.56 -5.61 11.59
CA ASP A 370 7.48 -4.53 12.58
C ASP A 370 6.63 -4.95 13.80
N CYS A 371 7.15 -4.70 14.99
CA CYS A 371 6.43 -4.87 16.24
C CYS A 371 5.73 -3.56 16.64
N LEU A 372 4.41 -3.61 16.77
CA LEU A 372 3.60 -2.42 17.00
C LEU A 372 3.25 -2.26 18.48
N PHE A 373 3.48 -1.06 19.01
CA PHE A 373 3.04 -0.62 20.32
C PHE A 373 1.84 0.30 20.20
N GLY A 374 0.80 0.00 20.97
CA GLY A 374 -0.42 0.78 21.00
C GLY A 374 -1.58 -0.03 21.58
N LYS A 375 -2.79 0.49 21.38
CA LYS A 375 -4.03 -0.15 21.81
C LYS A 375 -4.82 -0.61 20.58
N GLY A 376 -5.73 -1.56 20.79
CA GLY A 376 -6.66 -1.99 19.74
C GLY A 376 -6.30 -3.32 19.11
N ARG A 377 -7.30 -3.94 18.49
CA ARG A 377 -7.22 -5.31 17.97
C ARG A 377 -6.28 -5.41 16.77
N ALA A 378 -6.23 -4.39 15.91
CA ALA A 378 -5.37 -4.35 14.74
C ALA A 378 -3.88 -4.48 15.13
N ILE A 379 -3.42 -3.62 16.05
CA ILE A 379 -2.05 -3.63 16.59
C ILE A 379 -1.71 -4.98 17.24
N MET A 380 -2.62 -5.54 18.03
CA MET A 380 -2.41 -6.81 18.73
C MET A 380 -2.38 -8.03 17.79
N LYS A 381 -3.01 -7.93 16.62
CA LYS A 381 -3.05 -8.99 15.59
C LYS A 381 -1.99 -8.81 14.50
N HIS A 382 -1.23 -7.72 14.55
CA HIS A 382 -0.17 -7.46 13.58
C HIS A 382 0.88 -8.58 13.61
N PRO A 383 1.37 -9.08 12.46
CA PRO A 383 2.28 -10.23 12.42
C PRO A 383 3.51 -10.09 13.32
N GLY A 384 4.22 -8.95 13.26
CA GLY A 384 5.40 -8.72 14.11
C GLY A 384 5.08 -8.62 15.61
N THR A 385 3.89 -8.11 15.97
CA THR A 385 3.43 -8.10 17.37
C THR A 385 3.12 -9.51 17.87
N LEU A 386 2.51 -10.35 17.02
CA LEU A 386 2.27 -11.77 17.31
C LEU A 386 3.60 -12.53 17.43
N ALA A 387 4.56 -12.26 16.56
CA ALA A 387 5.90 -12.83 16.62
C ALA A 387 6.60 -12.49 17.94
N MET A 388 6.61 -11.21 18.35
CA MET A 388 7.11 -10.79 19.67
C MET A 388 6.42 -11.58 20.78
N HIS A 389 5.09 -11.66 20.79
CA HIS A 389 4.37 -12.40 21.83
C HIS A 389 4.72 -13.89 21.88
N ASN A 390 5.00 -14.52 20.74
CA ASN A 390 5.47 -15.91 20.70
C ASN A 390 6.88 -16.04 21.32
N ILE A 391 7.80 -15.11 21.02
CA ILE A 391 9.13 -15.07 21.66
C ILE A 391 8.99 -14.94 23.18
N LEU A 392 8.13 -14.02 23.66
CA LEU A 392 7.88 -13.84 25.09
C LEU A 392 7.34 -15.13 25.73
N LYS A 393 6.37 -15.78 25.07
CA LYS A 393 5.76 -17.03 25.55
C LYS A 393 6.81 -18.14 25.70
N ASN A 394 7.71 -18.27 24.72
CA ASN A 394 8.77 -19.29 24.74
C ASN A 394 9.83 -19.01 25.82
N ARG A 395 9.97 -17.76 26.28
CA ARG A 395 10.95 -17.35 27.30
C ARG A 395 10.33 -17.17 28.69
N MET A 396 9.04 -17.49 28.86
CA MET A 396 8.28 -17.19 30.06
C MET A 396 8.78 -17.96 31.30
N ASP A 397 9.24 -19.20 31.13
CA ASP A 397 9.79 -20.00 32.23
C ASP A 397 11.14 -19.44 32.71
N ARG A 398 12.02 -19.05 31.78
CA ARG A 398 13.27 -18.32 32.11
C ARG A 398 12.93 -17.02 32.84
N TRP A 399 11.96 -16.25 32.34
CA TRP A 399 11.54 -15.00 32.99
C TRP A 399 11.02 -15.19 34.42
N ASN A 400 10.21 -16.21 34.67
CA ASN A 400 9.63 -16.42 36.00
C ASN A 400 10.69 -16.76 37.06
N ASN A 401 11.74 -17.49 36.67
CA ASN A 401 12.82 -17.91 37.55
C ASN A 401 14.02 -16.94 37.59
N ALA A 402 14.05 -15.95 36.69
CA ALA A 402 15.15 -15.00 36.56
C ALA A 402 15.20 -13.94 37.68
N SER A 403 16.42 -13.61 38.09
CA SER A 403 16.76 -12.43 38.87
C SER A 403 16.47 -11.13 38.12
N PHE A 404 16.57 -9.99 38.81
CA PHE A 404 16.36 -8.68 38.17
C PHE A 404 17.33 -8.42 37.01
N LYS A 405 18.61 -8.76 37.18
CA LYS A 405 19.65 -8.59 36.15
C LYS A 405 19.37 -9.48 34.93
N GLU A 406 18.98 -10.73 35.15
CA GLU A 406 18.65 -11.68 34.09
C GLU A 406 17.38 -11.28 33.35
N LYS A 407 16.37 -10.75 34.04
CA LYS A 407 15.17 -10.17 33.41
C LYS A 407 15.52 -9.01 32.47
N ASN A 408 16.44 -8.15 32.90
CA ASN A 408 16.92 -7.07 32.04
C ASN A 408 17.64 -7.61 30.79
N SER A 409 18.50 -8.62 30.95
CA SER A 409 19.15 -9.32 29.83
C SER A 409 18.13 -9.93 28.86
N LEU A 410 17.13 -10.63 29.38
CA LEU A 410 16.06 -11.25 28.58
C LEU A 410 15.30 -10.23 27.73
N THR A 411 15.06 -9.01 28.25
CA THR A 411 14.39 -7.97 27.45
C THR A 411 15.25 -7.52 26.27
N TRP A 412 16.55 -7.38 26.45
CA TRP A 412 17.49 -7.06 25.37
C TRP A 412 17.62 -8.20 24.36
N GLU A 413 17.64 -9.46 24.83
CA GLU A 413 17.65 -10.62 23.93
C GLU A 413 16.43 -10.64 23.01
N VAL A 414 15.26 -10.14 23.44
CA VAL A 414 14.05 -10.06 22.59
C VAL A 414 14.14 -8.90 21.60
N VAL A 415 14.57 -7.73 22.08
CA VAL A 415 14.76 -6.54 21.23
C VAL A 415 15.75 -6.86 20.10
N ASN A 416 16.91 -7.42 20.44
CA ASN A 416 17.95 -7.75 19.48
C ASN A 416 17.50 -8.82 18.48
N GLU A 417 16.71 -9.81 18.91
CA GLU A 417 16.16 -10.83 18.00
C GLU A 417 15.27 -10.18 16.93
N ILE A 418 14.34 -9.31 17.33
CA ILE A 418 13.44 -8.60 16.40
C ILE A 418 14.23 -7.70 15.45
N LEU A 419 15.17 -6.90 15.97
CA LEU A 419 16.01 -6.01 15.15
C LEU A 419 16.88 -6.79 14.16
N SER A 420 17.49 -7.91 14.60
CA SER A 420 18.31 -8.77 13.74
C SER A 420 17.50 -9.48 12.65
N GLY A 421 16.19 -9.69 12.89
CA GLY A 421 15.24 -10.20 11.91
C GLY A 421 14.73 -9.14 10.92
N GLY A 422 15.22 -7.90 11.00
CA GLY A 422 14.80 -6.79 10.14
C GLY A 422 13.53 -6.06 10.61
N GLY A 423 12.95 -6.45 11.75
CA GLY A 423 11.78 -5.78 12.32
C GLY A 423 12.16 -4.51 13.08
N ARG A 424 11.25 -3.54 13.13
CA ARG A 424 11.39 -2.33 13.96
C ARG A 424 10.36 -2.35 15.09
N PHE A 425 10.61 -1.56 16.12
CA PHE A 425 9.58 -1.25 17.11
C PHE A 425 8.94 0.08 16.78
N LEU A 426 7.63 0.05 16.58
CA LEU A 426 6.86 1.22 16.16
C LEU A 426 5.82 1.58 17.21
N GLN A 427 5.64 2.88 17.46
CA GLN A 427 4.58 3.40 18.33
C GLN A 427 3.63 4.23 17.47
N GLN A 428 2.33 3.97 17.61
CA GLN A 428 1.33 4.80 16.95
C GLN A 428 1.32 6.20 17.59
N ASP A 429 1.40 7.23 16.75
CA ASP A 429 1.21 8.62 17.13
C ASP A 429 -0.26 8.83 17.54
N PRO A 430 -0.53 9.31 18.77
CA PRO A 430 -1.89 9.44 19.28
C PRO A 430 -2.74 10.47 18.52
N CYS A 431 -2.13 11.47 17.89
CA CYS A 431 -2.81 12.59 17.27
C CYS A 431 -2.97 12.41 15.76
N GLN A 432 -1.96 11.84 15.11
CA GLN A 432 -1.83 11.79 13.65
C GLN A 432 -2.12 10.40 13.06
N GLY A 433 -2.13 9.34 13.90
CA GLY A 433 -2.52 7.99 13.51
C GLY A 433 -1.46 7.19 12.73
N TRP A 434 -0.36 7.80 12.30
CA TRP A 434 0.80 7.11 11.75
C TRP A 434 1.67 6.46 12.82
N PHE A 435 2.63 5.65 12.40
CA PHE A 435 3.60 5.02 13.29
C PHE A 435 4.95 5.73 13.22
N VAL A 436 5.63 5.81 14.36
CA VAL A 436 7.01 6.30 14.46
C VAL A 436 7.92 5.23 15.06
N PRO A 437 9.15 5.05 14.55
CA PRO A 437 10.14 4.20 15.19
C PRO A 437 10.43 4.67 16.61
N VAL A 438 10.54 3.74 17.56
CA VAL A 438 10.97 4.06 18.93
C VAL A 438 12.41 3.63 19.16
N GLU A 439 13.09 4.35 20.06
CA GLU A 439 14.44 4.00 20.49
C GLU A 439 14.47 2.64 21.21
N ASP A 440 15.58 1.92 21.07
CA ASP A 440 15.75 0.55 21.59
C ASP A 440 15.50 0.43 23.10
N GLU A 441 15.86 1.46 23.86
CA GLU A 441 15.61 1.49 25.31
C GLU A 441 14.11 1.58 25.62
N VAL A 442 13.35 2.34 24.83
CA VAL A 442 11.88 2.39 24.93
C VAL A 442 11.28 1.05 24.54
N ALA A 443 11.76 0.43 23.45
CA ALA A 443 11.34 -0.89 23.04
C ALA A 443 11.58 -1.94 24.14
N ARG A 444 12.76 -1.95 24.74
CA ARG A 444 13.12 -2.83 25.86
C ARG A 444 12.19 -2.65 27.06
N GLN A 445 11.87 -1.41 27.42
CA GLN A 445 10.91 -1.13 28.51
C GLN A 445 9.52 -1.67 28.20
N LYS A 446 9.04 -1.52 26.96
CA LYS A 446 7.75 -2.07 26.50
C LYS A 446 7.75 -3.59 26.49
N VAL A 447 8.83 -4.23 26.06
CA VAL A 447 9.03 -5.69 26.15
C VAL A 447 9.00 -6.15 27.61
N SER A 448 9.63 -5.42 28.53
CA SER A 448 9.57 -5.69 29.98
C SER A 448 8.14 -5.63 30.52
N ILE A 449 7.36 -4.60 30.11
CA ILE A 449 5.94 -4.49 30.45
C ILE A 449 5.16 -5.69 29.90
N ALA A 450 5.40 -6.07 28.64
CA ALA A 450 4.72 -7.19 28.00
C ALA A 450 4.98 -8.52 28.71
N PHE A 451 6.22 -8.79 29.15
CA PHE A 451 6.52 -9.94 30.01
C PHE A 451 5.73 -9.92 31.32
N ARG A 452 5.69 -8.76 32.01
CA ARG A 452 4.93 -8.63 33.27
C ARG A 452 3.44 -8.87 33.06
N ASP A 453 2.87 -8.32 32.00
CA ASP A 453 1.45 -8.49 31.69
C ASP A 453 1.12 -9.92 31.28
N MET A 454 1.99 -10.59 30.54
CA MET A 454 1.87 -12.02 30.24
C MET A 454 1.91 -12.87 31.52
N ALA A 455 2.87 -12.61 32.42
CA ALA A 455 2.97 -13.31 33.70
C ALA A 455 1.69 -13.14 34.55
N LYS A 456 1.14 -11.92 34.63
CA LYS A 456 -0.13 -11.64 35.30
C LYS A 456 -1.28 -12.43 34.69
N ARG A 457 -1.38 -12.49 33.36
CA ARG A 457 -2.43 -13.25 32.65
C ARG A 457 -2.33 -14.75 32.92
N ILE A 458 -1.12 -15.31 32.93
CA ILE A 458 -0.89 -16.73 33.24
C ILE A 458 -1.35 -17.04 34.67
N ARG A 459 -0.93 -16.24 35.66
CA ARG A 459 -1.36 -16.41 37.06
C ARG A 459 -2.88 -16.35 37.23
N LYS A 460 -3.53 -15.36 36.61
CA LYS A 460 -4.99 -15.21 36.64
C LYS A 460 -5.72 -16.39 35.99
N ARG A 461 -5.14 -16.97 34.92
CA ARG A 461 -5.70 -18.16 34.27
C ARG A 461 -5.57 -19.40 35.15
N SER A 462 -4.43 -19.57 35.83
CA SER A 462 -4.22 -20.66 36.79
C SER A 462 -5.17 -20.57 37.99
N GLN A 463 -5.38 -19.37 38.54
CA GLN A 463 -6.33 -19.13 39.64
C GLN A 463 -7.77 -19.49 39.24
N ARG A 464 -8.23 -19.00 38.08
CA ARG A 464 -9.58 -19.35 37.55
C ARG A 464 -9.75 -20.85 37.32
N GLN A 465 -8.70 -21.52 36.83
CA GLN A 465 -8.74 -22.97 36.62
C GLN A 465 -8.79 -23.75 37.95
N GLN A 466 -8.14 -23.26 39.00
CA GLN A 466 -8.26 -23.82 40.35
C GLN A 466 -9.65 -23.58 40.92
N GLU A 467 -10.19 -22.36 40.83
CA GLU A 467 -11.54 -22.02 41.29
C GLU A 467 -12.64 -22.88 40.63
N THR A 468 -12.52 -23.15 39.31
CA THR A 468 -13.44 -24.04 38.61
C THR A 468 -13.29 -25.52 38.99
N LYS A 469 -12.12 -25.93 39.50
CA LYS A 469 -11.88 -27.31 39.97
C LYS A 469 -12.30 -27.51 41.44
N THR A 470 -12.33 -26.44 42.23
CA THR A 470 -12.72 -26.47 43.66
C THR A 470 -14.18 -26.08 43.90
N ALA A 471 -14.96 -25.75 42.86
CA ALA A 471 -16.39 -25.53 43.00
C ALA A 471 -17.10 -26.86 43.34
N PRO A 472 -17.71 -27.01 44.53
CA PRO A 472 -18.43 -28.23 44.86
C PRO A 472 -19.68 -28.35 44.00
N GLU A 473 -19.95 -29.55 43.48
CA GLU A 473 -21.27 -29.95 42.97
C GLU A 473 -22.30 -29.75 44.08
N LYS A 474 -23.00 -28.62 44.08
CA LYS A 474 -24.20 -28.43 44.89
C LYS A 474 -25.42 -28.35 43.99
N ILE A 475 -26.04 -29.53 43.89
CA ILE A 475 -27.48 -29.81 43.92
C ILE A 475 -28.25 -29.46 42.64
N ILE A 476 -28.31 -30.47 41.77
CA ILE A 476 -29.52 -30.82 41.02
C ILE A 476 -30.51 -31.37 42.05
N HIS A 477 -31.55 -30.62 42.44
CA HIS A 477 -32.89 -31.11 42.77
C HIS A 477 -33.87 -29.95 43.08
N SER A 478 -34.92 -29.85 42.26
CA SER A 478 -36.16 -29.06 42.39
C SER A 478 -35.99 -27.53 42.39
N VAL A 479 -36.59 -26.77 41.48
CA VAL A 479 -38.04 -26.68 41.25
C VAL A 479 -38.36 -26.58 39.76
N ALA A 480 -39.24 -27.47 39.31
CA ALA A 480 -40.01 -27.32 38.09
C ALA A 480 -40.95 -26.11 38.22
N SER A 481 -40.83 -25.13 37.31
CA SER A 481 -41.99 -24.56 36.60
C SER A 481 -41.54 -23.48 35.62
N LYS A 482 -41.74 -23.76 34.32
CA LYS A 482 -42.34 -22.88 33.29
C LYS A 482 -41.70 -23.10 31.92
N SER A 483 -42.49 -23.79 31.09
CA SER A 483 -42.69 -23.61 29.65
C SER A 483 -41.46 -23.64 28.71
N SER A 484 -41.31 -24.80 28.10
CA SER A 484 -41.09 -25.01 26.65
C SER A 484 -41.03 -23.76 25.74
N ARG A 485 -39.85 -23.53 25.15
CA ARG A 485 -39.72 -23.03 23.76
C ARG A 485 -38.67 -23.89 23.04
N PRO A 486 -38.89 -24.28 21.77
CA PRO A 486 -37.96 -25.15 21.05
C PRO A 486 -36.70 -24.40 20.64
N SER A 487 -35.58 -25.10 20.74
CA SER A 487 -34.26 -24.72 20.25
C SER A 487 -34.30 -24.43 18.74
N GLN A 488 -34.12 -23.17 18.37
CA GLN A 488 -33.79 -22.80 17.00
C GLN A 488 -32.30 -23.11 16.74
N ILE A 489 -32.06 -23.88 15.69
CA ILE A 489 -30.75 -24.05 15.07
C ILE A 489 -30.26 -22.65 14.62
N PRO A 490 -29.00 -22.25 14.89
CA PRO A 490 -28.50 -20.94 14.48
C PRO A 490 -28.63 -20.77 12.97
N THR A 491 -29.34 -19.73 12.54
CA THR A 491 -29.46 -19.44 11.11
C THR A 491 -28.13 -18.90 10.57
N LEU A 492 -27.89 -19.04 9.25
CA LEU A 492 -26.68 -18.53 8.58
C LEU A 492 -26.40 -17.04 8.88
N ARG A 493 -27.44 -16.24 9.18
CA ARG A 493 -27.32 -14.82 9.59
C ARG A 493 -26.62 -14.60 10.93
N ASP A 494 -26.68 -15.55 11.86
CA ASP A 494 -26.02 -15.41 13.18
C ASP A 494 -24.52 -15.72 13.10
N ARG A 495 -24.09 -16.53 12.12
CA ARG A 495 -22.67 -16.71 11.78
C ARG A 495 -22.08 -15.50 11.04
N GLU A 496 -22.87 -14.79 10.23
CA GLU A 496 -22.45 -13.56 9.55
C GLU A 496 -22.16 -12.40 10.52
N ARG A 497 -22.92 -12.29 11.62
CA ARG A 497 -22.66 -11.26 12.66
C ARG A 497 -21.34 -11.47 13.38
N HIS A 498 -20.95 -12.71 13.68
CA HIS A 498 -19.66 -12.97 14.34
C HIS A 498 -18.44 -12.68 13.44
N LEU A 499 -18.60 -12.73 12.11
CA LEU A 499 -17.54 -12.44 11.14
C LEU A 499 -17.44 -10.93 10.82
N SER A 500 -18.55 -10.18 10.83
CA SER A 500 -18.55 -8.71 10.59
C SER A 500 -17.90 -7.89 11.72
N HIS A 501 -17.80 -8.45 12.92
CA HIS A 501 -17.09 -7.83 14.06
C HIS A 501 -15.56 -7.75 13.89
N SER A 502 -14.99 -8.42 12.88
CA SER A 502 -13.56 -8.30 12.55
C SER A 502 -13.24 -6.95 11.88
N CYS A 503 -14.05 -6.51 10.91
CA CYS A 503 -13.87 -5.22 10.22
C CYS A 503 -14.19 -4.01 11.10
N ARG A 504 -15.25 -4.07 11.92
CA ARG A 504 -15.58 -2.96 12.84
C ARG A 504 -14.47 -2.66 13.85
N ALA A 505 -13.62 -3.64 14.17
CA ALA A 505 -12.50 -3.46 15.08
C ALA A 505 -11.33 -2.67 14.47
N TYR A 506 -11.27 -2.55 13.14
CA TYR A 506 -10.33 -1.67 12.43
C TYR A 506 -10.85 -0.24 12.38
N SER A 507 -12.16 -0.06 12.16
CA SER A 507 -12.81 1.27 12.12
C SER A 507 -12.86 1.94 13.51
N ALA A 508 -13.06 1.16 14.58
CA ALA A 508 -13.22 1.68 15.94
C ALA A 508 -11.91 2.14 16.60
N SER A 509 -10.75 1.61 16.20
CA SER A 509 -9.46 2.07 16.74
C SER A 509 -9.04 3.46 16.25
N TYR A 510 -9.66 3.95 15.17
CA TYR A 510 -9.39 5.28 14.62
C TYR A 510 -10.44 6.33 15.02
N SER A 511 -11.64 5.96 15.47
CA SER A 511 -12.68 6.93 15.85
C SER A 511 -12.48 7.52 17.25
N GLU A 512 -11.62 6.95 18.10
CA GLU A 512 -11.34 7.48 19.44
C GLU A 512 -10.28 8.61 19.45
N ALA A 513 -9.68 8.94 18.30
CA ALA A 513 -8.61 9.95 18.20
C ALA A 513 -9.10 11.35 17.73
N SER A 514 -10.38 11.51 17.39
CA SER A 514 -10.90 12.77 16.82
C SER A 514 -11.44 13.78 17.83
N ASP A 515 -11.42 13.48 19.14
CA ASP A 515 -11.84 14.42 20.18
C ASP A 515 -10.69 14.72 21.16
N GLY A 516 -10.01 15.85 20.96
CA GLY A 516 -9.27 16.52 22.04
C GLY A 516 -7.91 17.12 21.68
N GLY A 517 -7.87 18.46 21.57
CA GLY A 517 -6.83 19.34 22.14
C GLY A 517 -5.40 19.27 21.60
N MET A 518 -4.91 20.39 21.05
CA MET A 518 -3.49 20.65 20.76
C MET A 518 -2.60 20.24 21.94
N CYS A 519 -1.68 19.31 21.70
CA CYS A 519 -0.59 19.00 22.62
C CYS A 519 0.75 19.30 21.92
N SER A 520 1.40 20.38 22.32
CA SER A 520 2.69 20.83 21.81
C SER A 520 3.82 20.04 22.49
N PHE A 521 4.34 19.01 21.84
CA PHE A 521 5.59 18.36 22.24
C PHE A 521 6.37 17.84 21.04
N LEU A 522 7.07 18.72 20.32
CA LEU A 522 8.30 18.37 19.59
C LEU A 522 9.26 19.56 19.63
N PHE A 523 10.55 19.24 19.82
CA PHE A 523 11.74 20.07 19.95
C PHE A 523 12.10 20.62 21.34
N ASP A 524 12.78 19.79 22.13
CA ASP A 524 13.94 20.26 22.91
C ASP A 524 15.08 19.24 22.79
N ARG A 525 16.08 19.56 21.97
CA ARG A 525 17.38 18.87 21.94
C ARG A 525 18.47 19.92 22.17
N THR A 526 18.78 20.16 23.43
CA THR A 526 19.99 20.90 23.84
C THR A 526 21.23 20.04 23.61
N THR A 527 22.04 20.45 22.65
CA THR A 527 23.40 19.96 22.42
C THR A 527 24.34 20.52 23.50
N LYS A 528 24.64 19.73 24.54
CA LYS A 528 25.78 20.01 25.43
C LYS A 528 27.07 19.55 24.75
N ALA A 529 27.70 20.46 24.01
CA ALA A 529 29.09 20.33 23.60
C ALA A 529 30.00 20.78 24.77
N SER A 530 30.70 19.82 25.36
CA SER A 530 31.82 20.09 26.26
C SER A 530 33.00 20.64 25.45
N SER A 531 33.28 21.93 25.56
CA SER A 531 34.61 22.46 25.19
C SER A 531 35.19 23.21 26.38
N ASN A 532 36.28 22.65 26.86
CA ASN A 532 37.09 23.15 27.95
C ASN A 532 38.16 24.04 27.32
N ARG A 533 38.06 25.38 27.44
CA ARG A 533 39.21 26.27 27.23
C ARG A 533 39.12 27.51 28.11
N LYS A 534 40.21 27.66 28.87
CA LYS A 534 40.53 28.70 29.84
C LYS A 534 40.43 30.09 29.22
N GLY A 535 39.96 31.04 30.01
CA GLY A 535 39.70 32.41 29.58
C GLY A 535 40.91 33.34 29.51
N GLN A 536 40.63 34.56 29.10
CA GLN A 536 41.20 35.81 29.61
C GLN A 536 40.45 36.99 28.97
N ASN A 537 39.95 37.87 29.84
CA ASN A 537 39.88 39.34 29.77
C ASN A 537 39.62 40.05 28.43
N GLY A 538 38.66 40.98 28.47
CA GLY A 538 38.95 42.37 28.12
C GLY A 538 38.02 43.07 27.13
N PHE A 539 37.25 44.01 27.67
CA PHE A 539 37.00 45.35 27.13
C PHE A 539 36.15 45.58 25.86
N GLU A 540 35.03 46.26 26.13
CA GLU A 540 34.54 47.51 25.51
C GLU A 540 33.84 47.57 24.13
N ASN A 541 32.63 48.14 24.24
CA ASN A 541 32.00 49.21 23.47
C ASN A 541 31.42 49.01 22.06
N ARG A 542 30.09 49.16 22.05
CA ARG A 542 29.28 50.11 21.26
C ARG A 542 29.62 50.31 19.77
N GLY A 543 28.63 49.97 18.96
CA GLY A 543 28.37 50.47 17.61
C GLY A 543 27.01 49.96 17.17
#